data_AF-I7JD69-F1
#
_entry.id   AF-I7JD69-F1
#
_cell.length_a   1.000
_cell.length_b   1.000
_cell.length_c   1.000
_cell.angle_alpha   90.00
_cell.angle_beta   90.00
_cell.angle_gamma   90.00
#
_symmetry.space_group_name_H-M   'P 1'
#
loop_
_entity.id
_entity.type
_entity.pdbx_description
1 polymer ?
#
loop_
_entity_poly.entity_id
_entity_poly.type
_entity_poly.pdbx_seq_one_letter_code
_entity_poly.pdbx_strand_id
1 'polypeptide(L)' 'THWKHGGIVGVLGYGGGVIGRYSDLPQDFPGVSHFHTMR' A
#
# COMPACT_ATOMS: atom_id res chain seq x y z
N THR A 1 2.41 14.78 -2.26
CA THR A 1 2.78 13.51 -1.60
C THR A 1 3.12 12.51 -2.69
N HIS A 2 4.13 11.65 -2.54
CA HIS A 2 4.55 10.66 -3.56
C HIS A 2 3.87 9.29 -3.38
N TRP A 3 2.59 9.33 -3.03
CA TRP A 3 1.78 8.16 -2.77
C TRP A 3 0.48 8.34 -3.52
N LYS A 4 0.05 7.29 -4.23
CA LYS A 4 -1.30 7.23 -4.77
C LYS A 4 -2.31 7.30 -3.65
N HIS A 5 -3.50 7.80 -3.97
CA HIS A 5 -4.60 7.81 -3.02
C HIS A 5 -5.04 6.37 -2.71
N GLY A 6 -4.99 6.03 -1.42
CA GLY A 6 -5.61 4.82 -0.89
C GLY A 6 -4.98 3.52 -1.38
N GLY A 7 -5.79 2.45 -1.30
CA GLY A 7 -5.35 1.08 -1.46
C GLY A 7 -6.09 0.15 -0.51
N ILE A 8 -6.95 -0.72 -1.03
CA ILE A 8 -7.65 -1.72 -0.20
C ILE A 8 -6.85 -3.01 -0.25
N VAL A 9 -6.30 -3.40 0.89
CA VAL A 9 -5.62 -4.68 1.12
C VAL A 9 -5.97 -5.16 2.52
N GLY A 10 -5.91 -6.47 2.73
CA GLY A 10 -6.26 -7.10 3.99
C GLY A 10 -5.79 -8.55 4.03
N VAL A 11 -6.05 -9.21 5.14
CA VAL A 11 -5.80 -10.64 5.31
C VAL A 11 -7.13 -11.40 5.24
N LEU A 12 -7.08 -12.66 4.78
CA LEU A 12 -8.26 -13.51 4.73
C LEU A 12 -8.91 -13.60 6.12
N GLY A 13 -10.23 -13.37 6.19
CA GLY A 13 -11.00 -13.43 7.43
C GLY A 13 -11.11 -12.11 8.21
N TYR A 14 -10.38 -11.06 7.82
CA TYR A 14 -10.46 -9.74 8.46
C TYR A 14 -10.72 -8.61 7.46
N GLY A 15 -11.68 -7.74 7.77
CA GLY A 15 -12.05 -6.59 6.95
C GLY A 15 -11.18 -5.34 7.15
N GLY A 16 -10.10 -5.41 7.93
CA GLY A 16 -9.23 -4.29 8.27
C GLY A 16 -7.93 -4.75 8.94
N GLY A 17 -7.10 -3.78 9.37
CA GLY A 17 -5.79 -4.03 9.99
C GLY A 17 -4.60 -3.89 9.05
N VAL A 18 -4.83 -3.77 7.73
CA VAL A 18 -3.79 -3.47 6.75
C VAL A 18 -4.17 -2.19 5.99
N ILE A 19 -3.21 -1.27 5.85
CA ILE A 19 -3.39 -0.02 5.12
C ILE A 19 -2.57 -0.12 3.84
N GLY A 20 -3.26 -0.12 2.70
CA GLY A 20 -2.63 -0.09 1.39
C GLY A 20 -2.02 1.28 1.10
N ARG A 21 -0.77 1.26 0.64
CA ARG A 21 -0.03 2.42 0.17
C ARG A 21 0.83 2.02 -1.01
N TYR A 22 0.79 2.84 -2.06
CA TYR A 22 1.41 2.57 -3.35
C TYR A 22 2.12 3.81 -3.84
N SER A 23 3.37 3.65 -4.29
CA SER A 23 4.14 4.75 -4.89
C SER A 23 3.47 5.25 -6.17
N ASP A 24 3.47 6.57 -6.39
CA ASP A 24 3.09 7.15 -7.68
C ASP A 24 4.22 7.08 -8.73
N LEU A 25 5.44 6.73 -8.31
CA LEU A 25 6.64 6.53 -9.12
C LEU A 25 7.19 5.08 -8.99
N PRO A 26 6.43 4.04 -9.37
CA PRO A 26 6.82 2.65 -9.13
C PRO A 26 8.01 2.17 -9.97
N GLN A 27 8.30 2.81 -11.10
CA GLN A 27 9.42 2.45 -11.98
C GLN A 27 10.75 2.94 -11.42
N ASP A 28 10.76 4.16 -10.88
CA ASP A 28 11.96 4.77 -10.27
C ASP A 28 12.25 4.18 -8.89
N PHE A 29 11.20 3.80 -8.15
CA PHE A 29 11.30 3.26 -6.79
C PHE A 29 10.60 1.90 -6.65
N PRO A 30 11.12 0.84 -7.29
CA PRO A 30 10.44 -0.46 -7.35
C PRO A 30 10.26 -1.12 -5.98
N GLY A 31 11.21 -0.90 -5.06
CA GLY A 31 11.17 -1.47 -3.69
C GLY A 31 10.03 -0.95 -2.81
N VAL A 32 9.42 0.18 -3.18
CA VAL A 32 8.25 0.76 -2.48
C VAL A 32 7.05 0.94 -3.41
N SER A 33 7.03 0.20 -4.53
CA SER A 33 5.85 0.12 -5.40
C SER A 33 4.61 -0.31 -4.61
N HIS A 34 4.79 -1.20 -3.62
CA HIS A 34 3.84 -1.60 -2.60
C HIS A 34 4.44 -1.37 -1.22
N PHE A 35 3.78 -0.60 -0.37
CA PHE A 35 4.33 -0.19 0.92
C PHE A 35 3.27 -0.19 2.03
N HIS A 36 2.77 -1.38 2.36
CA HIS A 36 1.66 -1.55 3.30
C HIS A 36 2.07 -1.28 4.75
N THR A 37 1.15 -0.77 5.57
CA THR A 37 1.31 -0.70 7.02
C THR A 37 0.35 -1.65 7.70
N MET A 38 0.86 -2.45 8.64
CA MET A 38 0.07 -3.32 9.52
C MET A 38 -0.28 -2.55 10.80
N ARG A 39 -1.53 -2.66 11.26
CA ARG A 39 -1.97 -2.14 12.56
C ARG A 39 -2.37 -3.28 13.48
#